data_AF-A0A1I1UHX0-F1
#
_entry.id   AF-A0A1I1UHX0-F1
#
_cell.length_a   1.000
_cell.length_b   1.000
_cell.length_c   1.000
_cell.angle_alpha   90.00
_cell.angle_beta   90.00
_cell.angle_gamma   90.00
#
_symmetry.space_group_name_H-M   'P 1'
#
loop_
_entity.id
_entity.type
_entity.pdbx_description
1 polymer ?
#
loop_
_entity_poly.entity_id
_entity_poly.type
_entity_poly.pdbx_seq_one_letter_code
_entity_poly.pdbx_strand_id
1 'polypeptide(L)'
;MREKLLVLFSMIITFFTFLVSNVYASSPLVIDKEKAGGYQYTMIEEQTNFTWKIGYRDNLVTLQENKDNTENLAHFRTAVRDIRRNIFEMILYVSYFLIIVLIALIFYKKNKQTFKRGRAIFVIFAGIALYATFTASIELNTALKDAKFYYSVLTK
;
A
#
# COMPACT_ATOMS: atom_id res chain seq x y z
N MET A 1 -22.42 -26.06 -1.91
CA MET A 1 -21.41 -25.35 -1.08
C MET A 1 -20.23 -24.84 -1.92
N ARG A 2 -19.79 -25.54 -2.97
CA ARG A 2 -18.80 -25.01 -3.95
C ARG A 2 -19.23 -23.69 -4.59
N GLU A 3 -20.50 -23.58 -5.00
CA GLU A 3 -21.03 -22.36 -5.64
C GLU A 3 -21.01 -21.15 -4.73
N LYS A 4 -21.47 -21.29 -3.48
CA LYS A 4 -21.42 -20.19 -2.49
C LYS A 4 -20.00 -19.70 -2.22
N LEU A 5 -19.01 -20.60 -2.30
CA LEU A 5 -17.60 -20.28 -2.07
C LEU A 5 -16.96 -19.61 -3.30
N LEU A 6 -17.33 -20.04 -4.51
CA LEU A 6 -16.97 -19.36 -5.77
C LEU A 6 -17.57 -17.96 -5.86
N VAL A 7 -18.84 -17.79 -5.46
CA VAL A 7 -19.50 -16.48 -5.42
C VAL A 7 -18.81 -15.56 -4.41
N LEU A 8 -18.45 -16.06 -3.23
CA LEU A 8 -17.72 -15.27 -2.23
C LEU A 8 -16.34 -14.84 -2.75
N PHE A 9 -15.59 -15.76 -3.38
CA PHE A 9 -14.29 -15.47 -3.96
C PHE A 9 -14.38 -14.45 -5.12
N SER A 10 -15.39 -14.59 -5.97
CA SER A 10 -15.70 -13.63 -7.04
C SER A 10 -16.06 -12.26 -6.49
N MET A 11 -16.84 -12.19 -5.41
CA MET A 11 -17.18 -10.93 -4.73
C MET A 11 -15.95 -10.24 -4.17
N ILE A 12 -15.02 -11.01 -3.58
CA ILE A 12 -13.76 -10.49 -3.04
C ILE A 12 -12.89 -9.93 -4.16
N ILE A 13 -12.72 -10.65 -5.27
CA ILE A 13 -11.94 -10.17 -6.43
C ILE A 13 -12.54 -8.88 -6.98
N THR A 14 -13.86 -8.84 -7.17
CA THR A 14 -14.56 -7.66 -7.69
C THR A 14 -14.47 -6.47 -6.73
N PHE A 15 -14.48 -6.72 -5.42
CA PHE A 15 -14.27 -5.67 -4.41
C PHE A 15 -12.85 -5.10 -4.46
N PHE A 16 -11.84 -5.96 -4.65
CA PHE A 16 -10.45 -5.53 -4.80
C PHE A 16 -10.19 -4.75 -6.08
N THR A 17 -10.80 -5.12 -7.21
CA THR A 17 -10.66 -4.34 -8.46
C THR A 17 -11.40 -3.01 -8.40
N PHE A 18 -12.49 -2.92 -7.63
CA PHE A 18 -13.24 -1.67 -7.43
C PHE A 18 -12.47 -0.66 -6.57
N LEU A 19 -11.65 -1.13 -5.61
CA LEU A 19 -10.79 -0.28 -4.79
C LEU A 19 -9.62 0.36 -5.57
N VAL A 20 -9.33 -0.10 -6.79
CA VAL A 20 -8.14 0.32 -7.57
C VAL A 20 -8.41 1.53 -8.48
N SER A 21 -9.63 2.06 -8.56
CA SER A 21 -9.93 3.16 -9.49
C SER A 21 -10.09 4.51 -8.81
N ASN A 22 -9.23 5.47 -9.17
CA ASN A 22 -9.59 6.80 -9.70
C ASN A 22 -8.34 7.62 -10.07
N VAL A 23 -8.26 8.16 -11.29
CA VAL A 23 -8.33 9.62 -11.59
C VAL A 23 -8.19 9.88 -13.10
N TYR A 24 -9.13 10.67 -13.64
CA TYR A 24 -9.18 11.22 -15.01
C TYR A 24 -8.42 12.58 -15.18
N ALA A 25 -7.93 12.78 -16.41
CA ALA A 25 -7.77 13.96 -17.27
C ALA A 25 -6.97 15.26 -16.90
N SER A 26 -5.93 15.46 -17.72
CA SER A 26 -5.32 16.64 -18.38
C SER A 26 -5.33 18.06 -17.77
N SER A 27 -4.16 18.45 -17.26
CA SER A 27 -3.54 19.79 -17.31
C SER A 27 -2.02 19.62 -17.02
N PRO A 28 -1.15 20.67 -16.97
CA PRO A 28 0.27 20.66 -17.42
C PRO A 28 1.04 19.37 -17.09
N LEU A 29 1.85 18.86 -18.03
CA LEU A 29 2.39 17.49 -18.03
C LEU A 29 2.80 17.04 -16.62
N VAL A 30 1.87 16.37 -15.95
CA VAL A 30 2.10 15.79 -14.63
C VAL A 30 2.88 14.53 -14.89
N ILE A 31 4.18 14.57 -14.61
CA ILE A 31 5.08 13.44 -14.85
C ILE A 31 4.75 12.31 -13.87
N ASP A 32 4.52 12.68 -12.62
CA ASP A 32 4.25 11.72 -11.56
C ASP A 32 3.43 12.36 -10.44
N LYS A 33 2.55 11.58 -9.82
CA LYS A 33 1.74 12.01 -8.68
C LYS A 33 1.46 10.84 -7.76
N GLU A 34 1.49 11.12 -6.47
CA GLU A 34 1.24 10.12 -5.44
C GLU A 34 0.55 10.71 -4.22
N LYS A 35 -0.30 9.89 -3.58
CA LYS A 35 -0.87 10.21 -2.26
C LYS A 35 -0.95 8.96 -1.40
N ALA A 36 -0.24 8.95 -0.27
CA ALA A 36 -0.20 7.82 0.64
C ALA A 36 0.19 8.25 2.06
N GLY A 37 -0.40 7.60 3.09
CA GLY A 37 -0.06 7.86 4.50
C GLY A 37 -0.26 9.31 4.96
N GLY A 38 -1.11 10.06 4.28
CA GLY A 38 -1.33 11.49 4.54
C GLY A 38 -0.34 12.43 3.82
N TYR A 39 0.68 11.89 3.16
CA TYR A 39 1.61 12.65 2.33
C TYR A 39 1.19 12.60 0.86
N GLN A 40 1.58 13.62 0.11
CA GLN A 40 1.34 13.68 -1.33
C GLN A 40 2.44 14.45 -2.06
N TYR A 41 2.70 14.09 -3.31
CA TYR A 41 3.50 14.88 -4.23
C TYR A 41 2.87 14.88 -5.63
N THR A 42 3.12 15.96 -6.37
CA THR A 42 2.86 16.08 -7.81
C THR A 42 4.08 16.72 -8.43
N MET A 43 4.67 16.06 -9.42
CA MET A 43 5.80 16.56 -10.20
C MET A 43 5.27 17.08 -11.54
N ILE A 44 5.52 18.36 -11.82
CA ILE A 44 5.05 19.07 -13.00
C ILE A 44 6.27 19.51 -13.80
N GLU A 45 6.29 19.18 -15.10
CA GLU A 45 7.31 19.66 -16.02
C GLU A 45 6.92 21.04 -16.56
N GLU A 46 7.80 22.02 -16.38
CA GLU A 46 7.63 23.38 -16.90
C GLU A 46 8.83 23.75 -17.77
N GLN A 47 8.69 23.51 -19.09
CA GLN A 47 9.69 23.77 -20.14
C GLN A 47 11.01 23.00 -19.97
N THR A 48 11.85 23.42 -19.02
CA THR A 48 13.19 22.86 -18.72
C THR A 48 13.42 22.63 -17.22
N ASN A 49 12.47 23.03 -16.37
CA ASN A 49 12.55 22.91 -14.91
C ASN A 49 11.42 22.04 -14.38
N PHE A 50 11.64 21.45 -13.20
CA PHE A 50 10.62 20.69 -12.48
C PHE A 50 10.04 21.51 -11.33
N THR A 51 8.72 21.59 -11.29
CA THR A 51 7.97 22.20 -10.20
C THR A 51 7.25 21.09 -9.42
N TRP A 52 7.47 21.08 -8.11
CA TRP A 52 6.92 20.08 -7.20
C TRP A 52 5.83 20.69 -6.35
N LYS A 53 4.68 20.02 -6.25
CA LYS A 53 3.67 20.30 -5.22
C LYS A 53 3.73 19.17 -4.21
N ILE A 54 4.28 19.42 -3.03
CA ILE A 54 4.36 18.43 -1.94
C ILE A 54 3.39 18.80 -0.82
N GLY A 55 2.94 17.83 -0.03
CA GLY A 55 2.05 18.15 1.09
C GLY A 55 1.85 17.07 2.13
N TYR A 56 1.28 17.49 3.25
CA TYR A 56 0.82 16.64 4.33
C TYR A 56 -0.60 17.06 4.76
N ARG A 57 -1.55 16.11 4.78
CA ARG A 57 -2.96 16.34 5.16
C ARG A 57 -3.55 17.59 4.51
N ASP A 58 -3.40 17.67 3.19
CA ASP A 58 -3.91 18.72 2.31
C ASP A 58 -3.24 20.11 2.43
N ASN A 59 -2.24 20.26 3.30
CA ASN A 59 -1.34 21.42 3.28
C ASN A 59 -0.30 21.24 2.18
N LEU A 60 -0.50 21.94 1.07
CA LEU A 60 0.36 21.89 -0.11
C LEU A 60 1.37 23.05 -0.13
N VAL A 61 2.61 22.74 -0.46
CA VAL A 61 3.69 23.70 -0.73
C VAL A 61 4.17 23.46 -2.15
N THR A 62 4.37 24.54 -2.91
CA THR A 62 4.95 24.47 -4.25
C THR A 62 6.42 24.85 -4.15
N LEU A 63 7.29 24.00 -4.70
CA LEU A 63 8.74 24.16 -4.69
C LEU A 63 9.27 24.05 -6.11
N GLN A 64 10.21 24.92 -6.47
CA GLN A 64 10.98 24.75 -7.69
C GLN A 64 12.17 23.85 -7.38
N GLU A 65 12.40 22.84 -8.22
CA GLU A 65 13.55 21.94 -8.06
C GLU A 65 14.85 22.71 -8.37
N ASN A 66 15.85 22.52 -7.51
CA ASN A 66 17.18 23.08 -7.63
C ASN A 66 18.23 22.11 -7.05
N LYS A 67 19.50 22.49 -7.12
CA LYS A 67 20.62 21.65 -6.65
C LYS A 67 20.58 21.34 -5.16
N ASP A 68 19.96 22.20 -4.35
CA ASP A 68 19.93 22.07 -2.89
C ASP A 68 18.80 21.16 -2.41
N ASN A 69 17.71 21.01 -3.18
CA ASN A 69 16.52 20.27 -2.77
C ASN A 69 16.23 19.00 -3.59
N THR A 70 16.89 18.78 -4.75
CA THR A 70 16.62 17.65 -5.65
C THR A 70 16.73 16.27 -4.95
N GLU A 71 17.77 16.07 -4.13
CA GLU A 71 17.96 14.81 -3.39
C GLU A 71 16.86 14.58 -2.35
N ASN A 72 16.51 15.62 -1.59
CA ASN A 72 15.44 15.57 -0.59
C ASN A 72 14.07 15.32 -1.25
N LEU A 73 13.80 15.91 -2.42
CA LEU A 73 12.58 15.68 -3.20
C LEU A 73 12.51 14.23 -3.71
N ALA A 74 13.63 13.68 -4.19
CA ALA A 74 13.71 12.29 -4.65
C ALA A 74 13.48 11.29 -3.50
N HIS A 75 14.05 11.55 -2.32
CA HIS A 75 13.81 10.73 -1.14
C HIS A 75 12.39 10.87 -0.62
N PHE A 76 11.82 12.07 -0.58
CA PHE A 76 10.42 12.28 -0.24
C PHE A 76 9.50 11.49 -1.16
N ARG A 77 9.70 11.60 -2.48
CA ARG A 77 8.97 10.82 -3.50
C ARG A 77 9.05 9.32 -3.23
N THR A 78 10.25 8.81 -2.99
CA THR A 78 10.49 7.39 -2.73
C THR A 78 9.75 6.95 -1.47
N ALA A 79 9.84 7.71 -0.38
CA ALA A 79 9.16 7.41 0.87
C ALA A 79 7.63 7.39 0.70
N VAL A 80 7.03 8.35 -0.02
CA VAL A 80 5.58 8.35 -0.29
C VAL A 80 5.16 7.12 -1.11
N ARG A 81 5.96 6.73 -2.11
CA ARG A 81 5.71 5.53 -2.91
C ARG A 81 5.82 4.26 -2.06
N ASP A 82 6.82 4.17 -1.19
CA ASP A 82 7.03 3.02 -0.31
C ASP A 82 5.92 2.90 0.73
N ILE A 83 5.41 4.01 1.26
CA ILE A 83 4.19 4.02 2.08
C ILE A 83 3.04 3.36 1.33
N ARG A 84 2.76 3.77 0.08
CA ARG A 84 1.67 3.16 -0.70
C ARG A 84 1.88 1.68 -0.91
N ARG A 85 3.10 1.30 -1.31
CA ARG A 85 3.47 -0.09 -1.54
C ARG A 85 3.26 -0.94 -0.29
N ASN A 86 3.77 -0.50 0.85
CA ASN A 86 3.71 -1.27 2.09
C ASN A 86 2.29 -1.35 2.64
N ILE A 87 1.46 -0.31 2.49
CA ILE A 87 0.02 -0.38 2.77
C ILE A 87 -0.64 -1.47 1.91
N PHE A 88 -0.35 -1.49 0.61
CA PHE A 88 -0.92 -2.48 -0.30
C PHE A 88 -0.46 -3.91 0.03
N GLU A 89 0.83 -4.10 0.29
CA GLU A 89 1.38 -5.39 0.72
C GLU A 89 0.75 -5.87 2.05
N MET A 90 0.59 -4.99 3.04
CA MET A 90 -0.13 -5.31 4.28
C MET A 90 -1.57 -5.75 4.02
N ILE A 91 -2.31 -5.03 3.16
CA ILE A 91 -3.68 -5.41 2.81
C ILE A 91 -3.70 -6.81 2.18
N LEU A 92 -2.78 -7.12 1.28
CA LEU A 92 -2.67 -8.44 0.66
C LEU A 92 -2.38 -9.54 1.68
N TYR A 93 -1.39 -9.35 2.55
CA TYR A 93 -1.01 -10.37 3.53
C TYR A 93 -2.08 -10.60 4.61
N VAL A 94 -2.73 -9.54 5.09
CA VAL A 94 -3.86 -9.64 6.02
C VAL A 94 -5.04 -10.35 5.35
N SER A 95 -5.36 -10.02 4.10
CA SER A 95 -6.44 -10.67 3.36
C SER A 95 -6.15 -12.15 3.13
N TYR A 96 -4.90 -12.47 2.78
CA TYR A 96 -4.44 -13.85 2.64
C TYR A 96 -4.56 -14.64 3.95
N PHE A 97 -4.15 -14.04 5.08
CA PHE A 97 -4.32 -14.63 6.41
C PHE A 97 -5.81 -14.90 6.72
N LEU A 98 -6.71 -13.96 6.44
CA LEU A 98 -8.15 -14.13 6.65
C LEU A 98 -8.71 -15.28 5.80
N ILE A 99 -8.27 -15.43 4.55
CA ILE A 99 -8.67 -16.56 3.69
C ILE A 99 -8.23 -17.89 4.32
N ILE A 100 -6.99 -17.99 4.80
CA ILE A 100 -6.48 -19.20 5.48
C ILE A 100 -7.35 -19.54 6.69
N VAL A 101 -7.66 -18.55 7.53
CA VAL A 101 -8.51 -18.73 8.72
C VAL A 101 -9.91 -19.19 8.34
N LEU A 102 -10.53 -18.58 7.33
CA LEU A 102 -11.86 -18.96 6.86
C LEU A 102 -11.88 -20.41 6.33
N ILE A 103 -10.90 -20.80 5.52
CA ILE A 103 -10.77 -22.17 5.01
C ILE A 103 -10.58 -23.13 6.19
N ALA A 104 -9.67 -22.83 7.12
CA ALA A 104 -9.42 -23.63 8.31
C ALA A 104 -10.71 -23.86 9.13
N LEU A 105 -11.51 -22.80 9.35
CA LEU A 105 -12.78 -22.87 10.06
C LEU A 105 -13.81 -23.74 9.33
N ILE A 106 -13.91 -23.63 8.00
CA ILE A 106 -14.80 -24.47 7.18
C ILE A 106 -14.41 -25.94 7.31
N PHE A 107 -13.12 -26.27 7.21
CA PHE A 107 -12.63 -27.64 7.37
C PHE A 107 -12.84 -28.17 8.80
N TYR A 108 -12.59 -27.34 9.82
CA TYR A 108 -12.83 -27.70 11.21
C TYR A 108 -14.31 -28.03 11.47
N LYS A 109 -15.24 -27.22 10.94
CA LYS A 109 -16.69 -27.43 11.14
C LYS A 109 -17.22 -28.63 10.37
N LYS A 110 -16.79 -28.82 9.12
CA LYS A 110 -17.36 -29.86 8.24
C LYS A 110 -16.68 -31.22 8.32
N ASN A 111 -15.38 -31.25 8.56
CA ASN A 111 -14.61 -32.48 8.49
C ASN A 111 -13.43 -32.46 9.47
N LYS A 112 -13.76 -32.60 10.76
CA LYS A 112 -12.81 -32.54 11.88
C LYS A 112 -11.61 -33.46 11.71
N GLN A 113 -11.79 -34.63 11.09
CA GLN A 113 -10.72 -35.61 10.91
C GLN A 113 -9.70 -35.18 9.84
N THR A 114 -10.17 -34.64 8.72
CA THR A 114 -9.29 -34.03 7.70
C THR A 114 -8.57 -32.80 8.25
N PHE A 115 -9.25 -31.96 9.03
CA PHE A 115 -8.62 -30.81 9.67
C PHE A 115 -7.52 -31.21 10.66
N LYS A 116 -7.72 -32.25 11.47
CA LYS A 116 -6.68 -32.75 12.40
C LYS A 116 -5.40 -33.16 11.66
N ARG A 117 -5.53 -33.81 10.50
CA ARG A 117 -4.38 -34.21 9.66
C ARG A 117 -3.70 -33.01 8.98
N GLY A 118 -4.47 -32.03 8.53
CA GLY A 118 -3.98 -30.85 7.83
C GLY A 118 -3.60 -29.64 8.71
N ARG A 119 -3.73 -29.74 10.04
CA ARG A 119 -3.57 -28.58 10.94
C ARG A 119 -2.21 -27.90 10.79
N ALA A 120 -1.13 -28.68 10.71
CA ALA A 120 0.23 -28.15 10.58
C ALA A 120 0.38 -27.25 9.34
N ILE A 121 -0.26 -27.63 8.22
CA ILE A 121 -0.24 -26.87 6.98
C ILE A 121 -0.88 -25.49 7.18
N PHE A 122 -2.07 -25.44 7.79
CA PHE A 122 -2.74 -24.17 8.10
C PHE A 122 -1.90 -23.27 9.02
N VAL A 123 -1.25 -23.85 10.03
CA VAL A 123 -0.39 -23.10 10.95
C VAL A 123 0.82 -22.51 10.21
N ILE A 124 1.48 -23.27 9.35
CA ILE A 124 2.64 -22.80 8.57
C ILE A 124 2.23 -21.63 7.66
N PHE A 125 1.17 -21.80 6.87
CA PHE A 125 0.70 -20.73 5.98
C PHE A 125 0.24 -19.48 6.73
N ALA A 126 -0.46 -19.66 7.86
CA ALA A 126 -0.85 -18.55 8.73
C ALA A 126 0.39 -17.83 9.29
N GLY A 127 1.41 -18.58 9.71
CA GLY A 127 2.67 -18.04 10.19
C GLY A 127 3.41 -17.20 9.14
N ILE A 128 3.48 -17.69 7.91
CA ILE A 128 4.09 -16.95 6.78
C ILE A 128 3.33 -15.63 6.54
N ALA A 129 1.99 -15.67 6.52
CA ALA A 129 1.19 -14.48 6.31
C ALA A 129 1.37 -13.44 7.43
N LEU A 130 1.45 -13.89 8.69
CA LEU A 130 1.71 -13.03 9.83
C LEU A 130 3.11 -12.41 9.77
N TYR A 131 4.13 -13.21 9.45
CA TYR A 131 5.50 -12.73 9.29
C TYR A 131 5.59 -11.65 8.20
N ALA A 132 5.00 -11.91 7.02
CA ALA A 132 4.99 -10.94 5.92
C ALA A 132 4.24 -9.65 6.30
N THR A 133 3.11 -9.76 6.99
CA THR A 133 2.37 -8.59 7.51
C THR A 133 3.22 -7.79 8.49
N PHE A 134 3.95 -8.46 9.38
CA PHE A 134 4.81 -7.81 10.36
C PHE A 134 5.98 -7.07 9.69
N THR A 135 6.65 -7.70 8.73
CA THR A 135 7.73 -7.07 7.95
C THR A 135 7.21 -5.83 7.20
N ALA A 136 6.09 -5.95 6.48
CA ALA A 136 5.48 -4.82 5.77
C ALA A 136 5.06 -3.69 6.73
N SER A 137 4.66 -4.02 7.97
CA SER A 137 4.34 -3.02 9.00
C SER A 137 5.57 -2.23 9.47
N ILE A 138 6.71 -2.91 9.63
CA ILE A 138 7.98 -2.26 9.97
C ILE A 138 8.41 -1.33 8.83
N GLU A 139 8.39 -1.83 7.59
CA GLU A 139 8.78 -1.06 6.41
C GLU A 139 7.86 0.15 6.19
N LEU A 140 6.55 0.00 6.42
CA LEU A 140 5.60 1.12 6.38
C LEU A 140 5.95 2.19 7.42
N ASN A 141 6.29 1.79 8.64
CA ASN A 141 6.67 2.72 9.69
C ASN A 141 7.98 3.47 9.36
N THR A 142 8.96 2.78 8.77
CA THR A 142 10.19 3.42 8.27
C THR A 142 9.88 4.44 7.19
N ALA A 143 9.10 4.06 6.17
CA ALA A 143 8.72 4.96 5.08
C ALA A 143 7.92 6.19 5.57
N LEU A 144 7.06 6.03 6.60
CA LEU A 144 6.36 7.14 7.25
C LEU A 144 7.32 8.11 7.97
N LYS A 145 8.36 7.59 8.63
CA LYS A 145 9.39 8.42 9.28
C LYS A 145 10.22 9.18 8.25
N ASP A 146 10.60 8.52 7.16
CA ASP A 146 11.36 9.13 6.08
C ASP A 146 10.54 10.24 5.41
N ALA A 147 9.28 9.96 5.05
CA ALA A 147 8.39 10.97 4.47
C ALA A 147 8.24 12.18 5.41
N LYS A 148 8.09 11.96 6.72
CA LYS A 148 8.04 13.03 7.73
C LYS A 148 9.32 13.85 7.76
N PHE A 149 10.47 13.18 7.76
CA PHE A 149 11.78 13.82 7.81
C PHE A 149 12.00 14.71 6.59
N TYR A 150 11.88 14.16 5.37
CA TYR A 150 12.12 14.91 4.15
C TYR A 150 11.08 16.02 3.93
N TYR A 151 9.81 15.80 4.29
CA TYR A 151 8.82 16.87 4.26
C TYR A 151 9.21 18.03 5.17
N SER A 152 9.67 17.75 6.40
CA SER A 152 10.14 18.78 7.34
C SER A 152 11.36 19.53 6.81
N VAL A 153 12.30 18.85 6.16
CA VAL A 153 13.47 19.50 5.54
C VAL A 153 13.05 20.42 4.38
N LEU A 154 12.11 20.00 3.54
CA LEU A 154 11.66 20.71 2.35
C LEU A 154 10.71 21.90 2.64
N THR A 155 10.11 21.93 3.83
CA THR A 155 9.12 22.95 4.23
C THR A 155 9.56 23.85 5.38
N LYS A 156 10.83 23.75 5.76
CA LYS A 156 11.51 24.73 6.62
C LYS A 156 11.81 26.02 5.85
#